data_AF-A0A8J6BYV9-F1
#
_entry.id   AF-A0A8J6BYV9-F1
#
_cell.length_a   1.000
_cell.length_b   1.000
_cell.length_c   1.000
_cell.angle_alpha   90.00
_cell.angle_beta   90.00
_cell.angle_gamma   90.00
#
_symmetry.space_group_name_H-M   'P 1'
#
loop_
_entity.id
_entity.type
_entity.pdbx_description
1 polymer ?
#
loop_
_entity_poly.entity_id
_entity_poly.type
_entity_poly.pdbx_seq_one_letter_code
_entity_poly.pdbx_strand_id
1 'polypeptide(L)'
;MDSAALKELAGLLTPDQPAVLQQALPTLPQLLASISEPDLYECPTLTVNLAKLLPTQFGGLVLPSIAQLSIHDTQVPRLVDLGLVAMLRDGILANPAVREVMSAILCNLTRISDDACEKFFQFKQYPDAAKASRLYLLKYLAMAEDKAQPGPNIRHLLVNLSRLEAVRLILASEACMPRIMAMLEMKKTEEFAAQLVKNIAFSGKEGGVRAALMRTVPSMMLFLVTPGEFDEDDRKSMPFDVRIAIDSTRTGNHPVSAEALQTTAVEALAGLCHTREGRDVLRGCGIYPLLRELDKATSDEALKAAIETLVNWFMPKEEGDPDAVPVPEPKPGRRAPAVEEIDEDDL
;
A
#
# COMPACT_ATOMS: atom_id res chain seq x y z
N MET A 1 -13.33 -0.28 33.82
CA MET A 1 -13.52 1.08 34.39
C MET A 1 -14.80 1.64 33.79
N ASP A 2 -15.63 2.35 34.55
CA ASP A 2 -16.86 2.96 34.01
C ASP A 2 -16.62 4.34 33.36
N SER A 3 -17.66 4.87 32.71
CA SER A 3 -17.62 6.16 31.98
C SER A 3 -17.38 7.37 32.91
N ALA A 4 -17.87 7.30 34.15
CA ALA A 4 -17.75 8.40 35.10
C ALA A 4 -16.31 8.55 35.59
N ALA A 5 -15.68 7.44 35.96
CA ALA A 5 -14.27 7.41 36.36
C ALA A 5 -13.33 7.87 35.23
N LEU A 6 -13.64 7.54 33.97
CA LEU A 6 -12.84 8.01 32.82
C LEU A 6 -12.94 9.54 32.65
N LYS A 7 -14.13 10.10 32.82
CA LYS A 7 -14.36 11.56 32.73
C LYS A 7 -13.68 12.31 33.86
N GLU A 8 -13.73 11.77 35.08
CA GLU A 8 -13.02 12.33 36.22
C GLU A 8 -11.50 12.31 35.99
N LEU A 9 -10.95 11.16 35.59
CA LEU A 9 -9.55 11.03 35.25
C LEU A 9 -9.14 12.02 34.15
N ALA A 10 -9.95 12.15 33.10
CA ALA A 10 -9.71 13.11 32.02
C ALA A 10 -9.65 14.57 32.53
N GLY A 11 -10.48 14.93 33.52
CA GLY A 11 -10.47 16.24 34.16
C GLY A 11 -9.20 16.52 34.97
N LEU A 12 -8.54 15.47 35.47
CA LEU A 12 -7.27 15.58 36.22
C LEU A 12 -6.05 15.74 35.30
N LEU A 13 -6.17 15.43 34.01
CA LEU A 13 -5.08 15.55 33.04
C LEU A 13 -4.87 16.99 32.57
N THR A 14 -4.51 17.88 33.50
CA THR A 14 -4.24 19.29 33.22
C THR A 14 -2.77 19.64 33.49
N PRO A 15 -2.18 20.58 32.72
CA PRO A 15 -0.79 21.02 32.93
C PRO A 15 -0.51 21.58 34.34
N ASP A 16 -1.55 22.06 35.02
CA ASP A 16 -1.46 22.74 36.32
C ASP A 16 -1.13 21.79 37.47
N GLN A 17 -1.21 20.47 37.26
CA GLN A 17 -0.95 19.45 38.28
C GLN A 17 0.13 18.45 37.86
N PRO A 18 1.41 18.89 37.76
CA PRO A 18 2.49 18.06 37.22
C PRO A 18 2.74 16.77 38.02
N ALA A 19 2.55 16.78 39.36
CA ALA A 19 2.70 15.60 40.19
C ALA A 19 1.64 14.52 39.89
N VAL A 20 0.40 14.94 39.61
CA VAL A 20 -0.69 14.04 39.21
C VAL A 20 -0.38 13.45 37.84
N LEU A 21 0.08 14.27 36.89
CA LEU A 21 0.47 13.80 35.55
C LEU A 21 1.59 12.74 35.60
N GLN A 22 2.62 12.94 36.44
CA GLN A 22 3.72 11.98 36.58
C GLN A 22 3.26 10.62 37.10
N GLN A 23 2.22 10.57 37.94
CA GLN A 23 1.70 9.33 38.49
C GLN A 23 0.66 8.68 37.56
N ALA A 24 -0.19 9.49 36.92
CA ALA A 24 -1.33 8.99 36.14
C ALA A 24 -0.95 8.56 34.71
N LEU A 25 -0.11 9.33 34.01
CA LEU A 25 0.19 9.04 32.59
C LEU A 25 0.86 7.67 32.35
N PRO A 26 1.77 7.17 33.20
CA PRO A 26 2.39 5.86 32.98
C PRO A 26 1.43 4.67 33.06
N THR A 27 0.31 4.79 33.79
CA THR A 27 -0.66 3.70 34.01
C THR A 27 -1.89 3.79 33.08
N LEU A 28 -2.11 4.98 32.50
CA LEU A 28 -3.24 5.25 31.62
C LEU A 28 -3.30 4.33 30.39
N PRO A 29 -2.21 3.97 29.69
CA PRO A 29 -2.28 3.09 28.52
C PRO A 29 -2.85 1.71 28.85
N GLN A 30 -2.41 1.08 29.95
CA GLN A 30 -2.94 -0.24 30.35
C GLN A 30 -4.41 -0.13 30.74
N LEU A 31 -4.77 0.98 31.39
CA LEU A 31 -6.15 1.24 31.76
C LEU A 31 -7.05 1.41 30.52
N LEU A 32 -6.60 2.15 29.50
CA LEU A 32 -7.30 2.30 28.23
C LEU A 32 -7.40 0.98 27.45
N ALA A 33 -6.38 0.12 27.54
CA ALA A 33 -6.42 -1.21 26.93
C ALA A 33 -7.42 -2.17 27.62
N SER A 34 -7.76 -1.92 28.90
CA SER A 34 -8.70 -2.72 29.68
C SER A 34 -10.17 -2.37 29.47
N ILE A 35 -10.45 -1.35 28.66
CA ILE A 35 -11.81 -0.88 28.39
C ILE A 35 -12.45 -1.81 27.36
N SER A 36 -13.41 -2.63 27.80
CA SER A 36 -14.11 -3.58 26.93
C SER A 36 -15.29 -2.95 26.15
N GLU A 37 -15.83 -1.82 26.62
CA GLU A 37 -17.01 -1.18 26.03
C GLU A 37 -16.59 -0.06 25.06
N PRO A 38 -16.94 -0.16 23.77
CA PRO A 38 -16.55 0.82 22.75
C PRO A 38 -16.95 2.27 23.08
N ASP A 39 -18.10 2.47 23.71
CA ASP A 39 -18.65 3.79 24.05
C ASP A 39 -17.79 4.57 25.05
N LEU A 40 -16.97 3.86 25.84
CA LEU A 40 -16.07 4.48 26.80
C LEU A 40 -14.88 5.16 26.12
N TYR A 41 -14.52 4.77 24.90
CA TYR A 41 -13.47 5.46 24.15
C TYR A 41 -13.92 6.85 23.67
N GLU A 42 -15.23 7.13 23.62
CA GLU A 42 -15.74 8.39 23.06
C GLU A 42 -15.47 9.63 23.91
N CYS A 43 -14.83 9.52 25.08
CA CYS A 43 -14.59 10.64 26.00
C CYS A 43 -13.79 11.79 25.34
N PRO A 44 -14.45 12.88 24.89
CA PRO A 44 -13.80 13.96 24.13
C PRO A 44 -12.70 14.65 24.92
N THR A 45 -13.01 14.89 26.19
CA THR A 45 -12.17 15.63 27.12
C THR A 45 -10.83 14.94 27.33
N LEU A 46 -10.83 13.61 27.40
CA LEU A 46 -9.61 12.84 27.56
C LEU A 46 -8.66 13.08 26.38
N THR A 47 -9.15 12.84 25.17
CA THR A 47 -8.34 12.95 23.94
C THR A 47 -7.82 14.37 23.75
N VAL A 48 -8.66 15.38 24.00
CA VAL A 48 -8.28 16.80 23.93
C VAL A 48 -7.20 17.14 24.96
N ASN A 49 -7.35 16.70 26.21
CA ASN A 49 -6.40 17.01 27.28
C ASN A 49 -5.06 16.30 27.04
N LEU A 50 -5.06 15.05 26.62
CA LEU A 50 -3.84 14.34 26.20
C LEU A 50 -3.15 15.09 25.04
N ALA A 51 -3.89 15.50 24.01
CA ALA A 51 -3.30 16.24 22.90
C ALA A 51 -2.65 17.57 23.32
N LYS A 52 -3.25 18.30 24.27
CA LYS A 52 -2.67 19.52 24.85
C LYS A 52 -1.37 19.27 25.64
N LEU A 53 -1.19 18.07 26.17
CA LEU A 53 0.01 17.70 26.94
C LEU A 53 1.17 17.23 26.04
N LEU A 54 0.92 16.83 24.79
CA LEU A 54 1.97 16.41 23.84
C LEU A 54 3.11 17.41 23.64
N PRO A 55 2.88 18.73 23.45
CA PRO A 55 3.97 19.70 23.29
C PRO A 55 4.71 20.03 24.60
N THR A 56 4.27 19.50 25.74
CA THR A 56 4.89 19.76 27.05
C THR A 56 5.99 18.73 27.37
N GLN A 57 6.67 18.90 28.49
CA GLN A 57 7.62 17.93 29.02
C GLN A 57 7.02 16.53 29.26
N PHE A 58 5.69 16.41 29.32
CA PHE A 58 4.98 15.15 29.50
C PHE A 58 4.70 14.41 28.20
N GLY A 59 5.02 14.99 27.03
CA GLY A 59 4.67 14.42 25.73
C GLY A 59 5.12 12.97 25.54
N GLY A 60 6.32 12.62 26.03
CA GLY A 60 6.82 11.24 25.99
C GLY A 60 5.94 10.24 26.78
N LEU A 61 5.34 10.67 27.88
CA LEU A 61 4.43 9.85 28.70
C LEU A 61 3.01 9.78 28.13
N VAL A 62 2.62 10.76 27.31
CA VAL A 62 1.30 10.85 26.69
C VAL A 62 1.19 9.96 25.45
N LEU A 63 2.28 9.81 24.68
CA LEU A 63 2.28 9.08 23.42
C LEU A 63 1.73 7.65 23.51
N PRO A 64 2.06 6.84 24.53
CA PRO A 64 1.49 5.50 24.67
C PRO A 64 -0.04 5.49 24.83
N SER A 65 -0.62 6.48 25.52
CA SER A 65 -2.08 6.63 25.65
C SER A 65 -2.72 7.03 24.32
N ILE A 66 -2.10 7.94 23.57
CA ILE A 66 -2.56 8.31 22.22
C ILE A 66 -2.45 7.12 21.26
N ALA A 67 -1.39 6.31 21.37
CA ALA A 67 -1.25 5.09 20.60
C ALA A 67 -2.41 4.13 20.87
N GLN A 68 -2.76 3.91 22.14
CA GLN A 68 -3.90 3.07 22.51
C GLN A 68 -5.22 3.62 21.94
N LEU A 69 -5.46 4.93 22.05
CA LEU A 69 -6.67 5.56 21.47
C LEU A 69 -6.72 5.42 19.96
N SER A 70 -5.58 5.58 19.27
CA SER A 70 -5.50 5.55 17.81
C SER A 70 -5.84 4.18 17.19
N ILE A 71 -5.79 3.10 17.97
CA ILE A 71 -6.19 1.76 17.51
C ILE A 71 -7.70 1.72 17.19
N HIS A 72 -8.49 2.58 17.85
CA HIS A 72 -9.94 2.62 17.68
C HIS A 72 -10.33 3.59 16.57
N ASP A 73 -10.92 3.07 15.49
CA ASP A 73 -11.29 3.83 14.30
C ASP A 73 -12.19 5.04 14.61
N THR A 74 -13.04 4.95 15.65
CA THR A 74 -13.92 6.05 16.10
C THR A 74 -13.15 7.25 16.66
N GLN A 75 -11.91 7.06 17.13
CA GLN A 75 -11.06 8.15 17.64
C GLN A 75 -10.26 8.85 16.55
N VAL A 76 -10.07 8.21 15.39
CA VAL A 76 -9.19 8.70 14.33
C VAL A 76 -9.58 10.11 13.87
N PRO A 77 -10.85 10.43 13.52
CA PRO A 77 -11.22 11.78 13.08
C PRO A 77 -10.84 12.85 14.10
N ARG A 78 -11.12 12.61 15.39
CA ARG A 78 -10.80 13.54 16.48
C ARG A 78 -9.29 13.76 16.63
N LEU A 79 -8.51 12.68 16.59
CA LEU A 79 -7.05 12.77 16.68
C LEU A 79 -6.44 13.53 15.49
N VAL A 80 -7.02 13.39 14.31
CA VAL A 80 -6.62 14.10 13.09
C VAL A 80 -6.99 15.59 13.17
N ASP A 81 -8.16 15.93 13.69
CA ASP A 81 -8.63 17.31 13.88
C ASP A 81 -7.83 18.08 14.94
N LEU A 82 -7.28 17.38 15.93
CA LEU A 82 -6.37 17.95 16.93
C LEU A 82 -4.99 18.33 16.35
N GLY A 83 -4.75 18.13 15.06
CA GLY A 83 -3.53 18.56 14.38
C GLY A 83 -2.31 17.70 14.70
N LEU A 84 -2.50 16.47 15.19
CA LEU A 84 -1.41 15.60 15.63
C LEU A 84 -0.50 15.14 14.47
N VAL A 85 -1.05 15.05 13.26
CA VAL A 85 -0.36 14.49 12.09
C VAL A 85 0.99 15.17 11.81
N ALA A 86 1.04 16.51 11.78
CA ALA A 86 2.27 17.24 11.49
C ALA A 86 3.32 17.05 12.61
N MET A 87 2.88 17.07 13.87
CA MET A 87 3.75 16.85 15.03
C MET A 87 4.37 15.45 15.01
N LEU A 88 3.57 14.42 14.75
CA LEU A 88 4.04 13.03 14.66
C LEU A 88 5.01 12.86 13.49
N ARG A 89 4.65 13.40 12.31
CA ARG A 89 5.50 13.36 11.11
C ARG A 89 6.90 13.93 11.37
N ASP A 90 6.95 15.09 12.02
CA ASP A 90 8.21 15.80 12.26
C ASP A 90 8.98 15.14 13.43
N GLY A 91 8.27 14.68 14.47
CA GLY A 91 8.85 13.99 15.62
C GLY A 91 9.53 12.65 15.28
N ILE A 92 8.95 11.87 14.35
CA ILE A 92 9.55 10.62 13.83
C ILE A 92 10.97 10.85 13.28
N LEU A 93 11.15 11.97 12.57
CA LEU A 93 12.44 12.34 11.99
C LEU A 93 13.40 12.92 13.03
N ALA A 94 12.87 13.68 14.00
CA ALA A 94 13.68 14.41 14.96
C ALA A 94 14.19 13.58 16.14
N ASN A 95 13.39 12.62 16.64
CA ASN A 95 13.70 11.94 17.89
C ASN A 95 13.55 10.41 17.77
N PRO A 96 14.67 9.66 17.70
CA PRO A 96 14.65 8.20 17.66
C PRO A 96 13.93 7.53 18.83
N ALA A 97 13.96 8.12 20.03
CA ALA A 97 13.40 7.50 21.24
C ALA A 97 11.87 7.38 21.23
N VAL A 98 11.18 8.25 20.49
CA VAL A 98 9.71 8.25 20.36
C VAL A 98 9.26 7.83 18.96
N ARG A 99 10.20 7.52 18.06
CA ARG A 99 9.93 7.22 16.66
C ARG A 99 8.93 6.09 16.49
N GLU A 100 9.13 4.98 17.21
CA GLU A 100 8.31 3.79 17.07
C GLU A 100 6.86 4.08 17.45
N VAL A 101 6.62 4.65 18.64
CA VAL A 101 5.26 4.99 19.10
C VAL A 101 4.60 6.03 18.21
N MET A 102 5.34 7.06 17.75
CA MET A 102 4.78 8.06 16.83
C MET A 102 4.44 7.47 15.47
N SER A 103 5.26 6.56 14.94
CA SER A 103 5.00 5.87 13.69
C SER A 103 3.81 4.93 13.79
N ALA A 104 3.62 4.24 14.92
CA ALA A 104 2.44 3.41 15.17
C ALA A 104 1.16 4.25 15.18
N ILE A 105 1.15 5.38 15.89
CA ILE A 105 0.02 6.32 15.89
C ILE A 105 -0.28 6.77 14.47
N LEU A 106 0.74 7.26 13.74
CA LEU A 106 0.57 7.82 12.41
C LEU A 106 0.11 6.77 11.39
N CYS A 107 0.60 5.54 11.51
CA CYS A 107 0.14 4.39 10.73
C CYS A 107 -1.36 4.13 10.97
N ASN A 108 -1.81 4.14 12.23
CA ASN A 108 -3.23 3.96 12.55
C ASN A 108 -4.09 5.09 11.98
N LEU A 109 -3.67 6.35 12.13
CA LEU A 109 -4.43 7.49 11.59
C LEU A 109 -4.56 7.41 10.07
N THR A 110 -3.48 7.07 9.36
CA THR A 110 -3.43 7.02 7.89
C THR A 110 -4.05 5.76 7.29
N ARG A 111 -4.31 4.72 8.09
CA ARG A 111 -4.92 3.46 7.62
C ARG A 111 -6.31 3.67 7.04
N ILE A 112 -7.11 4.54 7.67
CA ILE A 112 -8.53 4.73 7.32
C ILE A 112 -8.92 6.18 7.00
N SER A 113 -8.03 7.15 7.21
CA SER A 113 -8.32 8.57 7.00
C SER A 113 -7.47 9.14 5.86
N ASP A 114 -8.12 9.48 4.76
CA ASP A 114 -7.48 10.19 3.65
C ASP A 114 -7.09 11.62 4.05
N ASP A 115 -7.90 12.27 4.90
CA ASP A 115 -7.56 13.56 5.50
C ASP A 115 -6.26 13.49 6.33
N ALA A 116 -6.02 12.40 7.07
CA ALA A 116 -4.73 12.19 7.74
C ALA A 116 -3.56 12.06 6.75
N CYS A 117 -3.76 11.34 5.65
CA CYS A 117 -2.76 11.22 4.59
C CYS A 117 -2.49 12.58 3.93
N GLU A 118 -3.50 13.39 3.64
CA GLU A 118 -3.34 14.72 3.07
C GLU A 118 -2.65 15.68 4.05
N LYS A 119 -3.07 15.70 5.32
CA LYS A 119 -2.46 16.49 6.39
C LYS A 119 -0.98 16.12 6.62
N PHE A 120 -0.57 14.89 6.32
CA PHE A 120 0.85 14.50 6.36
C PHE A 120 1.69 15.36 5.42
N PHE A 121 1.15 15.71 4.25
CA PHE A 121 1.83 16.53 3.25
C PHE A 121 1.47 18.03 3.34
N GLN A 122 0.78 18.45 4.39
CA GLN A 122 0.56 19.87 4.66
C GLN A 122 1.78 20.46 5.38
N PHE A 123 2.48 21.34 4.66
CA PHE A 123 3.74 21.94 5.09
C PHE A 123 3.59 23.44 5.26
N LYS A 124 3.03 23.89 6.40
CA LYS A 124 2.79 25.31 6.66
C LYS A 124 4.06 26.17 6.60
N GLN A 125 5.22 25.60 6.93
CA GLN A 125 6.50 26.30 6.91
C GLN A 125 7.29 26.20 5.58
N TYR A 126 6.81 25.47 4.58
CA TYR A 126 7.55 25.30 3.31
C TYR A 126 6.86 26.05 2.16
N PRO A 127 7.59 26.94 1.45
CA PRO A 127 7.03 27.65 0.29
C PRO A 127 6.67 26.71 -0.88
N ASP A 128 7.38 25.58 -1.00
CA ASP A 128 7.18 24.57 -2.04
C ASP A 128 6.83 23.23 -1.38
N ALA A 129 5.53 22.94 -1.34
CA ALA A 129 5.01 21.72 -0.75
C ALA A 129 5.45 20.46 -1.51
N ALA A 130 5.61 20.51 -2.83
CA ALA A 130 6.01 19.36 -3.63
C ALA A 130 7.45 18.94 -3.32
N LYS A 131 8.36 19.92 -3.21
CA LYS A 131 9.75 19.68 -2.80
C LYS A 131 9.83 19.13 -1.38
N ALA A 132 9.02 19.64 -0.46
CA ALA A 132 8.94 19.14 0.92
C ALA A 132 8.43 17.68 0.96
N SER A 133 7.33 17.37 0.25
CA SER A 133 6.80 16.01 0.13
C SER A 133 7.85 15.02 -0.34
N ARG A 134 8.60 15.37 -1.40
CA ARG A 134 9.69 14.54 -1.92
C ARG A 134 10.80 14.32 -0.90
N LEU A 135 11.22 15.37 -0.19
CA LEU A 135 12.26 15.26 0.84
C LEU A 135 11.81 14.35 1.99
N TYR A 136 10.57 14.50 2.46
CA TYR A 136 10.04 13.65 3.53
C TYR A 136 9.93 12.20 3.08
N LEU A 137 9.35 11.92 1.90
CA LEU A 137 9.25 10.55 1.38
C LEU A 137 10.63 9.89 1.24
N LEU A 138 11.66 10.60 0.77
CA LEU A 138 13.02 10.07 0.69
C LEU A 138 13.60 9.71 2.07
N LYS A 139 13.35 10.55 3.09
CA LYS A 139 13.79 10.27 4.47
C LYS A 139 13.08 9.06 5.05
N TYR A 140 11.76 8.95 4.86
CA TYR A 140 10.97 7.82 5.34
C TYR A 140 11.35 6.53 4.60
N LEU A 141 11.57 6.57 3.28
CA LEU A 141 12.10 5.43 2.53
C LEU A 141 13.47 4.99 3.04
N ALA A 142 14.34 5.94 3.44
CA ALA A 142 15.63 5.59 4.04
C ALA A 142 15.51 4.86 5.37
N MET A 143 14.54 5.25 6.18
CA MET A 143 14.24 4.54 7.42
C MET A 143 13.64 3.15 7.16
N ALA A 144 12.80 3.03 6.12
CA ALA A 144 12.20 1.75 5.74
C ALA A 144 13.23 0.72 5.22
N GLU A 145 14.28 1.21 4.55
CA GLU A 145 15.41 0.43 4.02
C GLU A 145 16.37 -0.05 5.12
N ASP A 146 16.48 0.68 6.23
CA ASP A 146 17.45 0.40 7.30
C ASP A 146 17.31 -1.03 7.84
N LYS A 147 18.41 -1.79 7.74
CA LYS A 147 18.48 -3.20 8.14
C LYS A 147 18.64 -3.38 9.66
N ALA A 148 19.06 -2.33 10.38
CA ALA A 148 19.35 -2.36 11.82
C ALA A 148 18.11 -2.08 12.68
N GLN A 149 17.24 -1.17 12.25
CA GLN A 149 15.96 -0.88 12.93
C GLN A 149 14.88 -0.38 11.95
N PRO A 150 14.30 -1.27 11.13
CA PRO A 150 13.12 -0.89 10.39
C PRO A 150 11.94 -0.90 11.35
N GLY A 151 11.46 0.27 11.78
CA GLY A 151 10.18 0.37 12.48
C GLY A 151 9.10 -0.17 11.53
N PRO A 152 8.46 -1.32 11.80
CA PRO A 152 7.49 -1.94 10.88
C PRO A 152 6.38 -0.94 10.50
N ASN A 153 6.04 -0.07 11.44
CA ASN A 153 5.07 1.00 11.27
C ASN A 153 5.45 2.05 10.20
N ILE A 154 6.75 2.30 9.95
CA ILE A 154 7.18 3.23 8.88
C ILE A 154 6.86 2.66 7.49
N ARG A 155 7.02 1.36 7.32
CA ARG A 155 6.68 0.67 6.06
C ARG A 155 5.18 0.69 5.81
N HIS A 156 4.39 0.34 6.82
CA HIS A 156 2.93 0.41 6.73
C HIS A 156 2.44 1.84 6.49
N LEU A 157 3.04 2.83 7.14
CA LEU A 157 2.76 4.24 6.90
C LEU A 157 3.01 4.62 5.42
N LEU A 158 4.16 4.25 4.85
CA LEU A 158 4.45 4.54 3.44
C LEU A 158 3.46 3.86 2.49
N VAL A 159 3.03 2.63 2.79
CA VAL A 159 1.96 1.95 2.04
C VAL A 159 0.66 2.73 2.14
N ASN A 160 0.24 3.16 3.34
CA ASN A 160 -0.98 3.94 3.55
C ASN A 160 -0.93 5.27 2.78
N LEU A 161 0.20 5.99 2.84
CA LEU A 161 0.38 7.26 2.14
C LEU A 161 0.35 7.08 0.61
N SER A 162 0.86 5.96 0.08
CA SER A 162 0.85 5.67 -1.36
C SER A 162 -0.54 5.40 -1.96
N ARG A 163 -1.60 5.41 -1.13
CA ARG A 163 -3.00 5.47 -1.62
C ARG A 163 -3.30 6.81 -2.30
N LEU A 164 -2.59 7.88 -1.93
CA LEU A 164 -2.68 9.17 -2.61
C LEU A 164 -1.89 9.16 -3.92
N GLU A 165 -2.52 9.62 -5.00
CA GLU A 165 -1.88 9.69 -6.33
C GLU A 165 -0.60 10.53 -6.32
N ALA A 166 -0.63 11.71 -5.72
CA ALA A 166 0.55 12.58 -5.62
C ALA A 166 1.76 11.89 -4.98
N VAL A 167 1.52 10.97 -4.03
CA VAL A 167 2.58 10.18 -3.40
C VAL A 167 3.13 9.14 -4.38
N ARG A 168 2.26 8.44 -5.11
CA ARG A 168 2.69 7.45 -6.12
C ARG A 168 3.59 8.07 -7.18
N LEU A 169 3.24 9.27 -7.67
CA LEU A 169 4.05 9.99 -8.65
C LEU A 169 5.45 10.31 -8.13
N ILE A 170 5.56 10.69 -6.85
CA ILE A 170 6.87 10.94 -6.21
C ILE A 170 7.65 9.63 -6.02
N LEU A 171 6.99 8.56 -5.59
CA LEU A 171 7.62 7.24 -5.38
C LEU A 171 8.11 6.61 -6.69
N ALA A 172 7.44 6.90 -7.81
CA ALA A 172 7.86 6.47 -9.14
C ALA A 172 9.03 7.27 -9.73
N SER A 173 9.48 8.34 -9.06
CA SER A 173 10.58 9.16 -9.54
C SER A 173 11.92 8.42 -9.51
N GLU A 174 12.87 8.88 -10.34
CA GLU A 174 14.25 8.37 -10.41
C GLU A 174 15.02 8.42 -9.08
N ALA A 175 14.55 9.20 -8.09
CA ALA A 175 15.17 9.23 -6.76
C ALA A 175 14.65 8.14 -5.81
N CYS A 176 13.42 7.67 -6.01
CA CYS A 176 12.76 6.72 -5.12
C CYS A 176 12.78 5.31 -5.71
N MET A 177 12.54 5.19 -7.02
CA MET A 177 12.36 3.89 -7.67
C MET A 177 13.55 2.94 -7.51
N PRO A 178 14.82 3.38 -7.69
CA PRO A 178 15.97 2.48 -7.49
C PRO A 178 16.04 1.87 -6.08
N ARG A 179 15.60 2.62 -5.07
CA ARG A 179 15.57 2.14 -3.67
C ARG A 179 14.46 1.13 -3.45
N ILE A 180 13.29 1.36 -4.06
CA ILE A 180 12.18 0.39 -4.04
C ILE A 180 12.62 -0.92 -4.70
N MET A 181 13.31 -0.85 -5.85
CA MET A 181 13.83 -2.04 -6.53
C MET A 181 14.85 -2.79 -5.67
N ALA A 182 15.82 -2.10 -5.06
CA ALA A 182 16.78 -2.73 -4.15
C ALA A 182 16.09 -3.42 -2.95
N MET A 183 14.97 -2.87 -2.47
CA MET A 183 14.17 -3.48 -1.40
C MET A 183 13.38 -4.72 -1.85
N LEU A 184 13.03 -4.86 -3.13
CA LEU A 184 12.41 -6.08 -3.67
C LEU A 184 13.35 -7.29 -3.58
N GLU A 185 14.66 -7.06 -3.71
CA GLU A 185 15.68 -8.12 -3.67
C GLU A 185 16.03 -8.57 -2.23
N MET A 186 15.44 -7.93 -1.23
CA MET A 186 15.79 -8.12 0.17
C MET A 186 14.64 -8.78 0.94
N LYS A 187 14.88 -9.99 1.47
CA LYS A 187 13.90 -10.80 2.22
C LYS A 187 13.15 -10.08 3.34
N LYS A 188 13.76 -9.07 3.98
CA LYS A 188 13.11 -8.30 5.06
C LYS A 188 12.18 -7.18 4.57
N THR A 189 12.28 -6.78 3.31
CA THR A 189 11.62 -5.60 2.74
C THR A 189 10.80 -5.93 1.49
N GLU A 190 10.94 -7.13 0.92
CA GLU A 190 10.33 -7.54 -0.34
C GLU A 190 8.80 -7.36 -0.35
N GLU A 191 8.12 -7.76 0.73
CA GLU A 191 6.66 -7.60 0.87
C GLU A 191 6.24 -6.13 0.86
N PHE A 192 6.95 -5.29 1.61
CA PHE A 192 6.68 -3.86 1.66
C PHE A 192 6.91 -3.20 0.30
N ALA A 193 8.03 -3.51 -0.36
CA ALA A 193 8.36 -2.96 -1.66
C ALA A 193 7.38 -3.43 -2.74
N ALA A 194 6.95 -4.70 -2.71
CA ALA A 194 5.94 -5.22 -3.62
C ALA A 194 4.60 -4.49 -3.46
N GLN A 195 4.19 -4.24 -2.23
CA GLN A 195 2.97 -3.49 -1.93
C GLN A 195 3.04 -2.03 -2.40
N LEU A 196 4.22 -1.38 -2.31
CA LEU A 196 4.41 -0.05 -2.90
C LEU A 196 4.32 -0.08 -4.42
N VAL A 197 4.96 -1.04 -5.09
CA VAL A 197 4.89 -1.14 -6.56
C VAL A 197 3.46 -1.41 -7.01
N LYS A 198 2.72 -2.30 -6.33
CA LYS A 198 1.29 -2.51 -6.58
C LYS A 198 0.52 -1.19 -6.53
N ASN A 199 0.76 -0.40 -5.48
CA ASN A 199 0.08 0.87 -5.34
C ASN A 199 0.49 1.83 -6.47
N ILE A 200 1.79 1.96 -6.77
CA ILE A 200 2.30 2.82 -7.86
C ILE A 200 1.69 2.43 -9.22
N ALA A 201 1.43 1.14 -9.47
CA ALA A 201 0.82 0.66 -10.71
C ALA A 201 -0.55 1.29 -11.03
N PHE A 202 -1.31 1.74 -10.03
CA PHE A 202 -2.57 2.47 -10.24
C PHE A 202 -2.41 3.82 -10.95
N SER A 203 -1.22 4.44 -10.91
CA SER A 203 -0.91 5.69 -11.64
C SER A 203 -0.13 5.46 -12.94
N GLY A 204 -0.10 4.22 -13.45
CA GLY A 204 0.73 3.79 -14.58
C GLY A 204 0.41 4.39 -15.97
N LYS A 205 -0.45 5.41 -16.07
CA LYS A 205 -0.75 6.08 -17.35
C LYS A 205 0.28 7.16 -17.71
N GLU A 206 0.99 7.71 -16.72
CA GLU A 206 2.05 8.69 -16.97
C GLU A 206 3.32 8.01 -17.49
N GLY A 207 3.88 8.51 -18.59
CA GLY A 207 5.00 7.85 -19.28
C GLY A 207 6.22 7.59 -18.39
N GLY A 208 6.59 8.53 -17.53
CA GLY A 208 7.71 8.37 -16.59
C GLY A 208 7.45 7.32 -15.50
N VAL A 209 6.24 7.31 -14.94
CA VAL A 209 5.82 6.32 -13.94
C VAL A 209 5.79 4.91 -14.54
N ARG A 210 5.24 4.80 -15.75
CA ARG A 210 5.15 3.53 -16.47
C ARG A 210 6.52 2.93 -16.77
N ALA A 211 7.44 3.73 -17.31
CA ALA A 211 8.81 3.29 -17.55
C ALA A 211 9.50 2.83 -16.26
N ALA A 212 9.25 3.53 -15.15
CA ALA A 212 9.78 3.14 -13.84
C ALA A 212 9.23 1.78 -13.36
N LEU A 213 7.93 1.53 -13.53
CA LEU A 213 7.29 0.26 -13.19
C LEU A 213 7.74 -0.91 -14.07
N MET A 214 7.95 -0.70 -15.36
CA MET A 214 8.42 -1.77 -16.26
C MET A 214 9.77 -2.35 -15.82
N ARG A 215 10.63 -1.52 -15.21
CA ARG A 215 11.91 -1.97 -14.64
C ARG A 215 11.76 -2.93 -13.46
N THR A 216 10.60 -2.98 -12.79
CA THR A 216 10.36 -3.92 -11.68
C THR A 216 9.86 -5.28 -12.11
N VAL A 217 9.47 -5.44 -13.38
CA VAL A 217 8.86 -6.69 -13.88
C VAL A 217 9.72 -7.93 -13.58
N PRO A 218 11.05 -7.93 -13.83
CA PRO A 218 11.88 -9.08 -13.50
C PRO A 218 11.86 -9.45 -12.00
N SER A 219 11.97 -8.45 -11.12
CA SER A 219 11.93 -8.65 -9.67
C SER A 219 10.57 -9.19 -9.21
N MET A 220 9.46 -8.72 -9.80
CA MET A 220 8.13 -9.25 -9.49
C MET A 220 7.96 -10.69 -9.96
N MET A 221 8.46 -11.00 -11.16
CA MET A 221 8.42 -12.37 -11.70
C MET A 221 9.20 -13.35 -10.84
N LEU A 222 10.29 -12.94 -10.17
CA LEU A 222 11.03 -13.79 -9.23
C LEU A 222 10.15 -14.29 -8.08
N PHE A 223 9.18 -13.49 -7.61
CA PHE A 223 8.28 -13.93 -6.54
C PHE A 223 7.31 -15.03 -7.00
N LEU A 224 7.01 -15.09 -8.30
CA LEU A 224 6.09 -16.06 -8.90
C LEU A 224 6.76 -17.42 -9.18
N VAL A 225 8.08 -17.51 -9.05
CA VAL A 225 8.82 -18.74 -9.35
C VAL A 225 8.43 -19.82 -8.34
N THR A 226 7.93 -20.93 -8.87
CA THR A 226 7.56 -22.15 -8.15
C THR A 226 8.19 -23.36 -8.86
N PRO A 227 8.42 -24.51 -8.19
CA PRO A 227 8.81 -25.73 -8.88
C PRO A 227 7.80 -26.09 -9.97
N GLY A 228 8.28 -26.32 -11.19
CA GLY A 228 7.43 -26.61 -12.34
C GLY A 228 8.21 -27.00 -13.58
N GLU A 229 7.49 -27.39 -14.63
CA GLU A 229 8.07 -27.75 -15.92
C GLU A 229 7.96 -26.58 -16.91
N PHE A 230 9.11 -26.13 -17.38
CA PHE A 230 9.23 -25.06 -18.37
C PHE A 230 10.02 -25.61 -19.55
N ASP A 231 9.42 -25.60 -20.74
CA ASP A 231 10.14 -26.00 -21.95
C ASP A 231 11.20 -24.96 -22.34
N GLU A 232 12.07 -25.33 -23.28
CA GLU A 232 13.21 -24.47 -23.64
C GLU A 232 12.77 -23.18 -24.33
N ASP A 233 11.66 -23.19 -25.04
CA ASP A 233 11.13 -22.02 -25.77
C ASP A 233 10.43 -21.03 -24.81
N ASP A 234 9.64 -21.54 -23.86
CA ASP A 234 9.06 -20.80 -22.73
C ASP A 234 10.15 -20.03 -21.99
N ARG A 235 11.30 -20.68 -21.73
CA ARG A 235 12.41 -20.10 -20.98
C ARG A 235 13.23 -19.08 -21.77
N LYS A 236 13.29 -19.12 -23.10
CA LYS A 236 14.16 -18.22 -23.89
C LYS A 236 13.83 -16.75 -23.70
N SER A 237 12.53 -16.43 -23.56
CA SER A 237 12.01 -15.07 -23.38
C SER A 237 12.12 -14.56 -21.93
N MET A 238 12.31 -15.44 -20.96
CA MET A 238 12.35 -15.05 -19.55
C MET A 238 13.62 -14.26 -19.18
N PRO A 239 13.52 -13.29 -18.26
CA PRO A 239 14.69 -12.60 -17.69
C PRO A 239 15.71 -13.59 -17.11
N PHE A 240 16.99 -13.25 -17.21
CA PHE A 240 18.09 -14.13 -16.80
C PHE A 240 17.96 -14.62 -15.35
N ASP A 241 17.68 -13.72 -14.42
CA ASP A 241 17.56 -14.06 -13.00
C ASP A 241 16.38 -14.99 -12.72
N VAL A 242 15.26 -14.83 -13.45
CA VAL A 242 14.10 -15.72 -13.39
C VAL A 242 14.49 -17.13 -13.83
N ARG A 243 15.28 -17.26 -14.91
CA ARG A 243 15.75 -18.57 -15.39
C ARG A 243 16.64 -19.26 -14.36
N ILE A 244 17.54 -18.51 -13.71
CA ILE A 244 18.39 -19.02 -12.63
C ILE A 244 17.53 -19.48 -11.44
N ALA A 245 16.54 -18.68 -11.06
CA ALA A 245 15.63 -19.02 -9.96
C ALA A 245 14.88 -20.32 -10.26
N ILE A 246 14.33 -20.47 -11.48
CA ILE A 246 13.68 -21.72 -11.92
C ILE A 246 14.62 -22.91 -11.78
N ASP A 247 15.86 -22.84 -12.30
CA ASP A 247 16.81 -23.95 -12.18
C ASP A 247 17.14 -24.27 -10.72
N SER A 248 17.22 -23.25 -9.87
CA SER A 248 17.54 -23.38 -8.45
C SER A 248 16.39 -23.98 -7.61
N THR A 249 15.13 -23.80 -8.03
CA THR A 249 14.00 -24.43 -7.33
C THR A 249 14.04 -25.96 -7.44
N ARG A 250 14.52 -26.52 -8.57
CA ARG A 250 14.66 -27.97 -8.77
C ARG A 250 15.59 -28.63 -7.76
N THR A 251 16.55 -27.88 -7.24
CA THR A 251 17.49 -28.35 -6.21
C THR A 251 17.14 -27.85 -4.80
N GLY A 252 15.98 -27.20 -4.63
CA GLY A 252 15.54 -26.61 -3.35
C GLY A 252 16.35 -25.40 -2.88
N ASN A 253 17.19 -24.82 -3.74
CA ASN A 253 18.08 -23.72 -3.40
C ASN A 253 17.43 -22.34 -3.54
N HIS A 254 16.21 -22.29 -4.08
CA HIS A 254 15.40 -21.08 -4.14
C HIS A 254 14.11 -21.30 -3.31
N PRO A 255 13.90 -20.57 -2.20
CA PRO A 255 12.69 -20.72 -1.41
C PRO A 255 11.49 -20.21 -2.21
N VAL A 256 10.37 -20.92 -2.13
CA VAL A 256 9.10 -20.45 -2.67
C VAL A 256 8.63 -19.26 -1.83
N SER A 257 8.17 -18.20 -2.49
CA SER A 257 7.65 -17.01 -1.82
C SER A 257 6.32 -17.33 -1.12
N ALA A 258 6.00 -16.58 -0.06
CA ALA A 258 4.68 -16.70 0.58
C ALA A 258 3.57 -16.31 -0.41
N GLU A 259 2.42 -17.00 -0.34
CA GLU A 259 1.28 -16.78 -1.25
C GLU A 259 0.80 -15.31 -1.24
N ALA A 260 0.80 -14.65 -0.08
CA ALA A 260 0.45 -13.22 0.02
C ALA A 260 1.38 -12.30 -0.81
N LEU A 261 2.68 -12.62 -0.86
CA LEU A 261 3.64 -11.89 -1.69
C LEU A 261 3.42 -12.19 -3.18
N GLN A 262 3.13 -13.45 -3.51
CA GLN A 262 2.78 -13.85 -4.87
C GLN A 262 1.53 -13.11 -5.36
N THR A 263 0.47 -13.07 -4.56
CA THR A 263 -0.76 -12.33 -4.87
C THR A 263 -0.47 -10.86 -5.11
N THR A 264 0.32 -10.23 -4.24
CA THR A 264 0.71 -8.82 -4.39
C THR A 264 1.50 -8.58 -5.69
N ALA A 265 2.42 -9.48 -6.04
CA ALA A 265 3.20 -9.39 -7.27
C ALA A 265 2.32 -9.55 -8.52
N VAL A 266 1.40 -10.52 -8.52
CA VAL A 266 0.43 -10.71 -9.60
C VAL A 266 -0.47 -9.48 -9.76
N GLU A 267 -1.02 -8.93 -8.67
CA GLU A 267 -1.83 -7.72 -8.72
C GLU A 267 -1.04 -6.51 -9.27
N ALA A 268 0.22 -6.36 -8.88
CA ALA A 268 1.09 -5.29 -9.38
C ALA A 268 1.33 -5.42 -10.90
N LEU A 269 1.59 -6.63 -11.38
CA LEU A 269 1.80 -6.92 -12.80
C LEU A 269 0.51 -6.74 -13.61
N ALA A 270 -0.64 -7.11 -13.04
CA ALA A 270 -1.95 -6.89 -13.63
C ALA A 270 -2.20 -5.38 -13.83
N GLY A 271 -1.79 -4.56 -12.86
CA GLY A 271 -1.78 -3.11 -12.99
C GLY A 271 -1.10 -2.58 -14.26
N LEU A 272 -0.05 -3.24 -14.76
CA LEU A 272 0.64 -2.86 -15.99
C LEU A 272 -0.14 -3.21 -17.26
N CYS A 273 -0.98 -4.25 -17.22
CA CYS A 273 -1.78 -4.69 -18.36
C CYS A 273 -2.86 -3.68 -18.80
N HIS A 274 -3.15 -2.66 -17.98
CA HIS A 274 -4.02 -1.54 -18.36
C HIS A 274 -3.51 -0.73 -19.55
N THR A 275 -2.25 -0.94 -19.97
CA THR A 275 -1.66 -0.31 -21.15
C THR A 275 -1.12 -1.36 -22.11
N ARG A 276 -1.13 -1.06 -23.41
CA ARG A 276 -0.54 -1.93 -24.44
C ARG A 276 0.93 -2.21 -24.17
N GLU A 277 1.72 -1.16 -23.91
CA GLU A 277 3.16 -1.29 -23.64
C GLU A 277 3.44 -2.22 -22.45
N GLY A 278 2.64 -2.13 -21.39
CA GLY A 278 2.76 -3.05 -20.24
C GLY A 278 2.49 -4.50 -20.63
N ARG A 279 1.44 -4.76 -21.43
CA ARG A 279 1.16 -6.11 -21.95
C ARG A 279 2.29 -6.63 -22.84
N ASP A 280 2.84 -5.79 -23.71
CA ASP A 280 3.92 -6.15 -24.62
C ASP A 280 5.21 -6.50 -23.86
N VAL A 281 5.54 -5.76 -22.79
CA VAL A 281 6.65 -6.09 -21.88
C VAL A 281 6.43 -7.45 -21.23
N LEU A 282 5.24 -7.70 -20.68
CA LEU A 282 4.94 -8.97 -20.01
C LEU A 282 4.95 -10.17 -20.98
N ARG A 283 4.52 -9.97 -22.23
CA ARG A 283 4.64 -10.97 -23.31
C ARG A 283 6.10 -11.24 -23.65
N GLY A 284 6.87 -10.17 -23.83
CA GLY A 284 8.31 -10.26 -24.13
C GLY A 284 9.13 -10.94 -23.05
N CYS A 285 8.67 -10.92 -21.80
CA CYS A 285 9.31 -11.61 -20.67
C CYS A 285 8.82 -13.04 -20.44
N GLY A 286 7.88 -13.58 -21.22
CA GLY A 286 7.42 -14.96 -21.04
C GLY A 286 6.71 -15.21 -19.71
N ILE A 287 5.82 -14.30 -19.29
CA ILE A 287 5.14 -14.42 -17.98
C ILE A 287 4.13 -15.57 -17.92
N TYR A 288 3.48 -15.92 -19.03
CA TYR A 288 2.37 -16.87 -19.02
C TYR A 288 2.73 -18.28 -18.50
N PRO A 289 3.86 -18.88 -18.91
CA PRO A 289 4.33 -20.14 -18.32
C PRO A 289 4.52 -20.08 -16.80
N LEU A 290 5.01 -18.96 -16.24
CA LEU A 290 5.13 -18.80 -14.78
C LEU A 290 3.78 -18.83 -14.10
N LEU A 291 2.79 -18.11 -14.65
CA LEU A 291 1.43 -18.08 -14.10
C LEU A 291 0.75 -19.45 -14.17
N ARG A 292 0.98 -20.18 -15.27
CA ARG A 292 0.47 -21.55 -15.46
C ARG A 292 0.99 -22.49 -14.39
N GLU A 293 2.29 -22.48 -14.12
CA GLU A 293 2.87 -23.33 -13.08
C GLU A 293 2.48 -22.86 -11.67
N LEU A 294 2.37 -21.55 -11.45
CA LEU A 294 1.91 -20.98 -10.18
C LEU A 294 0.46 -21.39 -9.85
N ASP A 295 -0.45 -21.30 -10.83
CA ASP A 295 -1.86 -21.69 -10.69
C ASP A 295 -2.02 -23.17 -10.34
N LYS A 296 -1.20 -24.05 -10.95
CA LYS A 296 -1.16 -25.49 -10.61
C LYS A 296 -0.66 -25.74 -9.19
N ALA A 297 0.31 -24.94 -8.73
CA ALA A 297 0.99 -25.16 -7.45
C ALA A 297 0.20 -24.62 -6.25
N THR A 298 -0.63 -23.60 -6.43
CA THR A 298 -1.35 -22.95 -5.33
C THR A 298 -2.76 -23.51 -5.10
N SER A 299 -3.16 -23.51 -3.83
CA SER A 299 -4.55 -23.74 -3.40
C SER A 299 -5.21 -22.47 -2.84
N ASP A 300 -4.50 -21.34 -2.83
CA ASP A 300 -5.02 -20.07 -2.33
C ASP A 300 -5.95 -19.42 -3.36
N GLU A 301 -7.21 -19.26 -2.97
CA GLU A 301 -8.25 -18.73 -3.85
C GLU A 301 -8.00 -17.25 -4.23
N ALA A 302 -7.38 -16.47 -3.34
CA ALA A 302 -7.06 -15.08 -3.64
C ALA A 302 -5.95 -14.98 -4.70
N LEU A 303 -4.92 -15.82 -4.61
CA LEU A 303 -3.88 -15.92 -5.62
C LEU A 303 -4.43 -16.38 -6.97
N LYS A 304 -5.29 -17.41 -6.99
CA LYS A 304 -5.95 -17.87 -8.23
C LYS A 304 -6.77 -16.76 -8.89
N ALA A 305 -7.58 -16.05 -8.11
CA ALA A 305 -8.37 -14.92 -8.61
C ALA A 305 -7.48 -13.80 -9.19
N ALA A 306 -6.34 -13.53 -8.54
CA ALA A 306 -5.37 -12.57 -9.06
C ALA A 306 -4.74 -13.04 -10.38
N ILE A 307 -4.37 -14.33 -10.49
CA ILE A 307 -3.82 -14.93 -11.71
C ILE A 307 -4.84 -14.84 -12.85
N GLU A 308 -6.09 -15.23 -12.60
CA GLU A 308 -7.18 -15.14 -13.57
C GLU A 308 -7.37 -13.70 -14.06
N THR A 309 -7.39 -12.74 -13.13
CA THR A 309 -7.50 -11.31 -13.46
C THR A 309 -6.36 -10.87 -14.38
N LEU A 310 -5.12 -11.25 -14.07
CA LEU A 310 -3.96 -10.90 -14.87
C LEU A 310 -4.03 -11.53 -16.27
N VAL A 311 -4.39 -12.82 -16.38
CA VAL A 311 -4.54 -13.53 -17.65
C VAL A 311 -5.62 -12.85 -18.51
N ASN A 312 -6.78 -12.51 -17.91
CA ASN A 312 -7.87 -11.83 -18.60
C ASN A 312 -7.46 -10.47 -19.17
N TRP A 313 -6.61 -9.72 -18.48
CA TRP A 313 -6.09 -8.45 -19.01
C TRP A 313 -4.92 -8.63 -19.99
N PHE A 314 -4.21 -9.75 -19.91
CA PHE A 314 -3.08 -10.08 -20.77
C PHE A 314 -3.49 -10.56 -22.16
N MET A 315 -4.59 -11.33 -22.25
CA MET A 315 -5.04 -12.04 -23.46
C MET A 315 -5.58 -11.16 -24.61
N PRO A 316 -6.24 -10.01 -24.40
CA PRO A 316 -6.73 -9.20 -25.51
C PRO A 316 -5.59 -8.77 -26.44
N LYS A 317 -5.64 -9.25 -27.69
CA LYS A 317 -4.82 -8.74 -28.79
C LYS A 317 -5.55 -7.54 -29.40
N GLU A 318 -4.87 -6.41 -29.52
CA GLU A 318 -5.43 -5.21 -30.13
C GLU A 318 -5.46 -5.34 -31.65
N GLU A 319 -6.37 -4.63 -32.33
CA GLU A 319 -6.38 -4.53 -33.79
C GLU A 319 -5.01 -4.02 -34.28
N GLY A 320 -4.38 -4.79 -35.18
CA GLY A 320 -3.04 -4.50 -35.73
C GLY A 320 -1.87 -5.27 -35.09
N ASP A 321 -2.13 -6.20 -34.16
CA ASP A 321 -1.13 -7.19 -33.71
C ASP A 321 -0.91 -8.24 -34.83
N PRO A 322 0.35 -8.54 -35.26
CA PRO A 322 0.62 -9.53 -36.32
C PRO A 322 0.06 -10.94 -36.02
N ASP A 323 -0.17 -11.25 -34.73
CA ASP A 323 -0.80 -12.51 -34.30
C ASP A 323 -2.27 -12.33 -33.85
N ALA A 324 -2.89 -11.17 -34.06
CA ALA A 324 -4.34 -11.03 -33.84
C ALA A 324 -5.09 -11.90 -34.84
N VAL A 325 -5.83 -12.88 -34.33
CA VAL A 325 -6.87 -13.54 -35.14
C VAL A 325 -7.88 -12.45 -35.50
N PRO A 326 -8.18 -12.22 -36.80
CA PRO A 326 -9.17 -11.23 -37.18
C PRO A 326 -10.48 -11.56 -36.46
N VAL A 327 -11.05 -10.60 -35.75
CA VAL A 327 -12.42 -10.72 -35.25
C VAL A 327 -13.29 -10.97 -36.47
N PRO A 328 -14.02 -12.10 -36.57
CA PRO A 328 -14.81 -12.37 -37.75
C PRO A 328 -15.83 -11.24 -37.89
N GLU A 329 -15.84 -10.59 -39.05
CA GLU A 329 -16.81 -9.54 -39.36
C GLU A 329 -18.22 -10.06 -39.03
N PRO A 330 -19.07 -9.23 -38.38
CA PRO A 330 -20.44 -9.63 -38.13
C PRO A 330 -21.09 -9.94 -39.48
N LYS A 331 -21.46 -11.21 -39.68
CA LYS A 331 -22.20 -11.64 -40.88
C LYS A 331 -23.40 -10.69 -41.02
N PRO A 332 -23.64 -10.12 -42.21
CA PRO A 332 -24.77 -9.23 -42.42
C PRO A 332 -26.03 -9.98 -42.00
N GLY A 333 -26.62 -9.54 -40.88
CA GLY A 333 -27.83 -10.12 -40.34
C GLY A 333 -28.91 -10.07 -41.41
N ARG A 334 -29.64 -11.18 -41.58
CA ARG A 334 -30.88 -11.18 -42.35
C ARG A 334 -31.70 -9.98 -41.90
N ARG A 335 -32.03 -9.08 -42.83
CA ARG A 335 -33.02 -8.01 -42.62
C ARG A 335 -34.22 -8.63 -41.91
N ALA A 336 -34.57 -8.09 -40.74
CA ALA A 336 -35.91 -8.26 -40.22
C ALA A 336 -36.91 -7.84 -41.32
N PRO A 337 -38.02 -8.57 -41.53
CA PRO A 337 -39.01 -8.15 -42.50
C PRO A 337 -39.50 -6.75 -42.14
N ALA A 338 -39.61 -5.90 -43.17
CA ALA A 338 -40.13 -4.55 -43.03
C ALA A 338 -41.53 -4.62 -42.38
N VAL A 339 -41.74 -3.78 -41.37
CA VAL A 339 -43.08 -3.51 -40.87
C VAL A 339 -43.80 -2.77 -41.99
N GLU A 340 -44.84 -3.38 -42.56
CA GLU A 340 -45.76 -2.69 -43.46
C GLU A 340 -46.43 -1.56 -42.66
N GLU A 341 -46.20 -0.33 -43.10
CA GLU A 341 -46.96 0.83 -42.66
C GLU A 341 -48.44 0.58 -43.03
N ILE A 342 -49.30 0.64 -42.03
CA ILE A 342 -50.76 0.59 -42.23
C ILE A 342 -51.14 1.99 -42.72
N ASP A 343 -51.65 2.08 -43.96
CA ASP A 343 -52.18 3.31 -44.53
C ASP A 343 -53.36 3.84 -43.68
N GLU A 344 -53.31 5.12 -43.31
CA GLU A 344 -54.31 5.81 -42.47
C GLU A 344 -55.69 6.02 -43.15
N ASP A 345 -55.92 5.46 -44.34
CA ASP A 345 -57.18 5.60 -45.09
C ASP A 345 -58.18 4.43 -44.87
N ASP A 346 -57.87 3.45 -44.01
CA ASP A 346 -58.77 2.34 -43.64
C ASP A 346 -59.27 2.42 -42.16
N LEU A 347 -59.59 3.62 -41.67
CA LEU A 347 -60.31 3.85 -40.39
C LEU A 347 -61.79 4.24 -40.58
#